data_AF-A0AAN9G6A6-F1
#
_entry.id   AF-A0AAN9G6A6-F1
#
_cell.length_a   1.000
_cell.length_b   1.000
_cell.length_c   1.000
_cell.angle_alpha   90.00
_cell.angle_beta   90.00
_cell.angle_gamma   90.00
#
_symmetry.space_group_name_H-M   'P 1'
#
loop_
_entity.id
_entity.type
_entity.pdbx_description
1 polymer ?
#
loop_
_entity_poly.entity_id
_entity_poly.type
_entity_poly.pdbx_seq_one_letter_code
_entity_poly.pdbx_strand_id
1 'polypeptide(L)'
;MTGKLFLEWLDKLNAQRKRRGRKILLFIDNCTAHHCHCTAHHSTKYSNITVQFLPPNTTSKLQPLDAGIIASMKAQYRKRLLRHILAGMDEVNSAEELAKTVTVLDAIRWLDLAWCSVTSSTISKCFGKCGFVDASQEEEDCALGLEQLLGDTSWQDPWMRTP
;
A
#
# COMPACT_ATOMS: atom_id res chain seq x y z
N MET A 1 2.32 10.70 -13.83
CA MET A 1 2.80 9.82 -14.92
C MET A 1 1.91 10.03 -16.13
N THR A 2 2.43 10.09 -17.35
CA THR A 2 1.61 10.17 -18.57
C THR A 2 1.29 8.77 -19.09
N GLY A 3 0.23 8.62 -19.89
CA GLY A 3 -0.13 7.31 -20.47
C GLY A 3 0.99 6.71 -21.32
N LYS A 4 1.75 7.53 -22.06
CA LYS A 4 2.91 7.07 -22.84
C LYS A 4 3.99 6.44 -21.95
N LEU A 5 4.38 7.14 -20.87
CA LEU A 5 5.39 6.63 -19.94
C LEU A 5 4.92 5.35 -19.23
N PHE A 6 3.62 5.23 -18.94
CA PHE A 6 3.05 4.02 -18.38
C PHE A 6 3.16 2.83 -19.33
N LEU A 7 2.87 3.03 -20.62
CA LEU A 7 3.01 1.99 -21.65
C LEU A 7 4.47 1.55 -21.83
N GLU A 8 5.40 2.51 -21.90
CA GLU A 8 6.84 2.20 -21.98
C GLU A 8 7.33 1.40 -20.76
N TRP A 9 6.80 1.71 -19.57
CA TRP A 9 7.08 0.96 -18.36
C TRP A 9 6.50 -0.47 -18.42
N LEU A 10 5.25 -0.64 -18.89
CA LEU A 10 4.63 -1.96 -19.07
C LEU A 10 5.40 -2.83 -20.06
N ASP A 11 5.88 -2.25 -21.17
CA ASP A 11 6.69 -2.96 -22.17
C ASP A 11 8.00 -3.50 -21.54
N LYS A 12 8.70 -2.65 -20.77
CA LYS A 12 9.90 -3.02 -20.04
C LYS A 12 9.62 -4.10 -19.00
N LEU A 13 8.52 -3.97 -18.25
CA LEU A 13 8.11 -4.96 -17.27
C LEU A 13 7.80 -6.30 -17.94
N ASN A 14 7.06 -6.33 -19.06
CA ASN A 14 6.71 -7.56 -19.77
C ASN A 14 7.96 -8.27 -20.29
N ALA A 15 8.89 -7.53 -20.89
CA ALA A 15 10.17 -8.08 -21.32
C ALA A 15 10.99 -8.67 -20.15
N GLN A 16 10.97 -8.02 -18.99
CA GLN A 16 11.62 -8.53 -17.78
C GLN A 16 10.95 -9.81 -17.28
N ARG A 17 9.61 -9.87 -17.26
CA ARG A 17 8.88 -11.07 -16.82
C ARG A 17 9.06 -12.24 -17.80
N LYS A 18 9.09 -11.97 -19.10
CA LYS A 18 9.41 -12.95 -20.14
C LYS A 18 10.82 -13.55 -19.96
N ARG A 19 11.83 -12.70 -19.73
CA ARG A 19 13.20 -13.15 -19.43
C ARG A 19 13.29 -14.03 -18.17
N ARG A 20 12.41 -13.82 -17.20
CA ARG A 20 12.31 -14.62 -15.97
C ARG A 20 11.39 -15.83 -16.10
N GLY A 21 10.79 -16.08 -17.27
CA GLY A 21 9.83 -17.17 -17.49
C GLY A 21 8.56 -17.08 -16.62
N ARG A 22 8.23 -15.89 -16.08
CA ARG A 22 7.14 -15.72 -15.11
C ARG A 22 5.97 -14.99 -15.75
N LYS A 23 4.75 -15.45 -15.48
CA LYS A 23 3.51 -14.70 -15.77
C LYS A 23 3.01 -14.03 -14.49
N ILE A 24 2.50 -12.81 -14.61
CA ILE A 24 1.96 -12.05 -13.46
C ILE A 24 0.61 -11.43 -13.82
N LEU A 25 -0.24 -11.29 -12.79
CA LEU A 25 -1.41 -10.42 -12.80
C LEU A 25 -1.04 -9.11 -12.10
N LEU A 26 -1.31 -7.98 -12.74
CA LEU A 26 -1.00 -6.65 -12.26
C LEU A 26 -2.29 -5.87 -12.03
N PHE A 27 -2.60 -5.58 -10.77
CA PHE A 27 -3.72 -4.71 -10.39
C PHE A 27 -3.31 -3.24 -10.46
N ILE A 28 -4.14 -2.41 -11.09
CA ILE A 28 -3.91 -0.96 -11.27
C ILE A 28 -5.17 -0.21 -10.87
N ASP A 29 -4.99 0.98 -10.30
CA ASP A 29 -6.08 1.86 -9.91
C ASP A 29 -6.74 2.50 -11.13
N ASN A 30 -7.97 2.98 -10.94
CA ASN A 30 -8.78 3.54 -12.03
C ASN A 30 -8.40 5.01 -12.36
N CYS A 31 -7.10 5.34 -12.40
CA CYS A 31 -6.62 6.70 -12.69
C CYS A 31 -6.62 6.99 -14.19
N THR A 32 -6.96 8.22 -14.58
CA THR A 32 -7.08 8.66 -15.99
C THR A 32 -5.79 8.48 -16.77
N ALA A 33 -4.63 8.60 -16.13
CA ALA A 33 -3.33 8.34 -16.74
C ALA A 33 -3.15 6.88 -17.19
N HIS A 34 -3.88 5.95 -16.59
CA HIS A 34 -3.90 4.54 -16.97
C HIS A 34 -4.97 4.22 -18.00
N HIS A 35 -5.87 5.15 -18.33
CA HIS A 35 -6.91 5.05 -19.36
C HIS A 35 -6.48 5.68 -20.67
N CYS A 36 -5.27 5.37 -21.12
CA CYS A 36 -4.88 5.71 -22.48
C CYS A 36 -5.75 4.89 -23.45
N HIS A 37 -6.23 5.48 -24.55
CA HIS A 37 -7.06 4.79 -25.54
C HIS A 37 -6.48 3.45 -26.02
N CYS A 38 -5.15 3.28 -25.90
CA CYS A 38 -4.48 2.01 -26.13
C CYS A 38 -4.80 0.97 -25.03
N THR A 39 -4.72 1.32 -23.74
CA THR A 39 -4.79 0.40 -22.58
C THR A 39 -6.08 -0.40 -22.41
N ALA A 40 -7.22 0.06 -22.92
CA ALA A 40 -8.48 -0.69 -22.88
C ALA A 40 -8.39 -2.04 -23.63
N HIS A 41 -7.49 -2.16 -24.61
CA HIS A 41 -7.22 -3.38 -25.38
C HIS A 41 -5.95 -4.13 -24.92
N HIS A 42 -5.28 -3.73 -23.82
CA HIS A 42 -3.97 -4.30 -23.46
C HIS A 42 -4.00 -5.64 -22.73
N SER A 43 -5.15 -6.10 -22.21
CA SER A 43 -5.21 -7.43 -21.57
C SER A 43 -4.79 -8.56 -22.52
N THR A 44 -4.86 -8.33 -23.84
CA THR A 44 -4.47 -9.27 -24.90
C THR A 44 -3.12 -8.97 -25.55
N LYS A 45 -2.46 -7.83 -25.26
CA LYS A 45 -1.20 -7.43 -25.93
C LYS A 45 0.05 -8.06 -25.30
N TYR A 46 0.03 -8.33 -23.99
CA TYR A 46 1.21 -8.77 -23.26
C TYR A 46 1.22 -10.28 -23.01
N SER A 47 2.37 -10.91 -23.25
CA SER A 47 2.54 -12.38 -23.14
C SER A 47 2.73 -12.87 -21.70
N ASN A 48 3.27 -12.01 -20.82
CA ASN A 48 3.68 -12.37 -19.46
C ASN A 48 3.07 -11.47 -18.39
N ILE A 49 2.23 -10.51 -18.78
CA ILE A 49 1.53 -9.62 -17.86
C ILE A 49 0.06 -9.58 -18.28
N THR A 50 -0.82 -9.85 -17.33
CA THR A 50 -2.24 -9.51 -17.45
C THR A 50 -2.49 -8.30 -16.56
N VAL A 51 -3.08 -7.23 -17.10
CA VAL A 51 -3.41 -6.03 -16.34
C VAL A 51 -4.89 -6.05 -16.01
N GLN A 52 -5.22 -5.85 -14.74
CA GLN A 52 -6.59 -5.77 -14.25
C GLN A 52 -6.80 -4.44 -13.53
N PHE A 53 -7.85 -3.71 -13.90
CA PHE A 53 -8.22 -2.48 -13.21
C PHE A 53 -9.08 -2.79 -12.00
N LEU A 54 -8.79 -2.11 -10.89
CA LEU A 54 -9.64 -2.12 -9.70
C LEU A 54 -10.92 -1.32 -9.98
N PRO A 55 -12.06 -1.68 -9.37
CA PRO A 55 -13.29 -0.92 -9.53
C PRO A 55 -13.10 0.55 -9.11
N PRO A 56 -13.78 1.50 -9.77
CA PRO A 56 -13.69 2.91 -9.42
C PRO A 56 -14.09 3.14 -7.95
N ASN A 57 -13.46 4.15 -7.31
CA ASN A 57 -13.76 4.57 -5.92
C ASN A 57 -13.53 3.52 -4.83
N THR A 58 -12.66 2.52 -5.07
CA THR A 58 -12.37 1.46 -4.08
C THR A 58 -10.99 1.57 -3.42
N THR A 59 -10.31 2.71 -3.57
CA THR A 59 -8.90 2.91 -3.19
C THR A 59 -8.58 2.48 -1.75
N SER A 60 -9.40 2.83 -0.76
CA SER A 60 -9.12 2.41 0.64
C SER A 60 -9.44 0.95 0.95
N LYS A 61 -10.28 0.30 0.12
CA LYS A 61 -10.77 -1.06 0.38
C LYS A 61 -10.00 -2.12 -0.39
N LEU A 62 -9.70 -1.89 -1.67
CA LEU A 62 -9.17 -2.91 -2.57
C LEU A 62 -7.73 -2.66 -3.03
N GLN A 63 -7.12 -1.53 -2.66
CA GLN A 63 -5.77 -1.17 -3.12
C GLN A 63 -4.76 -1.31 -1.96
N PRO A 64 -3.92 -2.37 -1.97
CA PRO A 64 -3.01 -2.66 -0.87
C PRO A 64 -2.00 -1.53 -0.59
N LEU A 65 -1.63 -0.77 -1.63
CA LEU A 65 -0.75 0.39 -1.49
C LEU A 65 -1.36 1.45 -0.56
N ASP A 66 -2.64 1.71 -0.70
CA ASP A 66 -3.39 2.69 0.10
C ASP A 66 -3.92 2.10 1.42
N ALA A 67 -4.02 0.77 1.52
CA ALA A 67 -4.39 0.07 2.76
C ALA A 67 -3.32 0.11 3.86
N GLY A 68 -2.14 0.71 3.60
CA GLY A 68 -1.15 1.00 4.65
C GLY A 68 0.30 0.99 4.22
N ILE A 69 0.64 0.45 3.04
CA ILE A 69 2.03 0.39 2.57
C ILE A 69 2.59 1.81 2.39
N ILE A 70 1.87 2.69 1.70
CA ILE A 70 2.27 4.09 1.50
C ILE A 70 2.35 4.83 2.84
N ALA A 71 1.40 4.59 3.75
CA ALA A 71 1.39 5.22 5.07
C ALA A 71 2.62 4.81 5.90
N SER A 72 2.96 3.52 5.90
CA SER A 72 4.13 2.97 6.58
C SER A 72 5.43 3.56 6.04
N MET A 73 5.59 3.59 4.72
CA MET A 73 6.75 4.22 4.07
C MET A 73 6.83 5.72 4.40
N LYS A 74 5.73 6.49 4.34
CA LYS A 74 5.69 7.91 4.71
C LYS A 74 6.10 8.14 6.16
N ALA A 75 5.68 7.27 7.08
CA ALA A 75 6.08 7.35 8.48
C ALA A 75 7.60 7.13 8.66
N GLN A 76 8.17 6.13 7.98
CA GLN A 76 9.63 5.89 8.01
C GLN A 76 10.43 7.04 7.41
N TYR A 77 9.96 7.62 6.31
CA TYR A 77 10.56 8.81 5.71
C TYR A 77 10.55 10.00 6.69
N ARG A 78 9.39 10.33 7.26
CA ARG A 78 9.24 11.44 8.23
C ARG A 78 10.12 11.25 9.45
N LYS A 79 10.23 10.02 9.96
CA LYS A 79 11.12 9.69 11.08
C LYS A 79 12.58 10.00 10.77
N ARG A 80 13.03 9.80 9.53
CA ARG A 80 14.40 10.12 9.10
C ARG A 80 14.62 11.62 8.97
N LEU A 81 13.68 12.33 8.33
CA LEU A 81 13.70 13.79 8.24
C LEU A 81 13.77 14.43 9.64
N LEU A 82 12.93 14.01 10.58
CA LEU A 82 12.92 14.55 11.94
C LEU A 82 14.24 14.28 12.68
N ARG A 83 14.84 13.10 12.50
CA ARG A 83 16.16 12.81 13.09
C ARG A 83 17.27 13.68 12.51
N HIS A 84 17.24 13.92 11.20
CA HIS A 84 18.19 14.83 10.57
C HIS A 84 18.05 16.24 11.13
N ILE A 85 16.81 16.72 11.29
CA ILE A 85 16.54 18.02 11.90
C ILE A 85 17.06 18.05 13.35
N LEU A 86 16.69 17.08 14.17
CA LEU A 86 17.13 17.03 15.58
C LEU A 86 18.66 16.96 15.72
N ALA A 87 19.36 16.28 14.81
CA ALA A 87 20.82 16.16 14.86
C ALA A 87 21.56 17.46 14.52
N GLY A 88 20.95 18.37 13.76
CA GLY A 88 21.56 19.66 13.40
C GLY A 88 21.02 20.85 14.20
N MET A 89 20.08 20.63 15.12
CA MET A 89 19.44 21.71 15.89
C MET A 89 20.41 22.51 16.77
N ASP A 90 21.55 21.93 17.15
CA ASP A 90 22.58 22.63 17.93
C ASP A 90 23.43 23.59 17.06
N GLU A 91 23.37 23.45 15.73
CA GLU A 91 24.19 24.26 14.79
C GLU A 91 23.41 25.39 14.11
N VAL A 92 22.08 25.43 14.22
CA VAL A 92 21.23 26.43 13.57
C VAL A 92 20.17 27.00 14.50
N ASN A 93 19.68 28.20 14.19
CA ASN A 93 18.73 28.93 15.02
C ASN A 93 17.29 28.40 14.90
N SER A 94 16.98 27.60 13.88
CA SER A 94 15.64 27.02 13.71
C SER A 94 15.62 25.72 12.90
N ALA A 95 14.58 24.91 13.13
CA ALA A 95 14.32 23.70 12.35
C ALA A 95 14.00 23.97 10.88
N GLU A 96 13.51 25.18 10.55
CA GLU A 96 13.19 25.56 9.18
C GLU A 96 14.45 25.73 8.31
N GLU A 97 15.50 26.34 8.88
CA GLU A 97 16.79 26.50 8.19
C GLU A 97 17.38 25.13 7.83
N LEU A 98 17.33 24.18 8.75
CA LEU A 98 17.81 22.82 8.53
C LEU A 98 16.93 22.02 7.57
N ALA A 99 15.62 22.29 7.53
CA ALA A 99 14.75 21.71 6.53
C ALA A 99 15.11 22.21 5.11
N LYS A 100 15.57 23.45 4.97
CA LYS A 100 16.02 24.02 3.69
C LYS A 100 17.36 23.46 3.21
N THR A 101 18.20 22.92 4.10
CA THR A 101 19.47 22.27 3.71
C THR A 101 19.27 20.87 3.14
N VAL A 102 18.07 20.28 3.30
CA VAL A 102 17.76 18.96 2.75
C VAL A 102 17.74 19.01 1.23
N THR A 103 18.65 18.29 0.60
CA THR A 103 18.72 18.22 -0.86
C THR A 103 17.74 17.19 -1.41
N VAL A 104 17.46 17.26 -2.72
CA VAL A 104 16.69 16.21 -3.42
C VAL A 104 17.40 14.85 -3.33
N LEU A 105 18.73 14.82 -3.32
CA LEU A 105 19.50 13.59 -3.16
C LEU A 105 19.26 12.95 -1.79
N ASP A 106 19.23 13.76 -0.73
CA ASP A 106 18.92 13.28 0.63
C ASP A 106 17.49 12.73 0.70
N ALA A 107 16.53 13.44 0.11
CA ALA A 107 15.15 12.97 0.02
C ALA A 107 15.05 11.62 -0.72
N ILE A 108 15.74 11.45 -1.84
CA ILE A 108 15.77 10.18 -2.59
C ILE A 108 16.39 9.06 -1.74
N ARG A 109 17.52 9.32 -1.08
CA ARG A 109 18.17 8.34 -0.19
C ARG A 109 17.28 7.94 0.98
N TRP A 110 16.60 8.90 1.60
CA TRP A 110 15.67 8.60 2.68
C TRP A 110 14.44 7.86 2.21
N LEU A 111 13.95 8.14 1.00
CA LEU A 111 12.84 7.40 0.40
C LEU A 111 13.22 5.94 0.14
N ASP A 112 14.40 5.69 -0.41
CA ASP A 112 14.94 4.33 -0.62
C ASP A 112 15.03 3.57 0.71
N LEU A 113 15.66 4.19 1.72
CA LEU A 113 15.77 3.61 3.05
C LEU A 113 14.40 3.42 3.73
N ALA A 114 13.45 4.32 3.51
CA ALA A 114 12.08 4.19 4.03
C ALA A 114 11.34 3.02 3.39
N TRP A 115 11.50 2.83 2.07
CA TRP A 115 10.95 1.68 1.34
C TRP A 115 11.55 0.37 1.85
N CYS A 116 12.87 0.28 2.00
CA CYS A 116 13.54 -0.89 2.57
C CYS A 116 13.13 -1.18 4.03
N SER A 117 12.59 -0.20 4.74
CA SER A 117 12.09 -0.37 6.12
C SER A 117 10.64 -0.89 6.17
N VAL A 118 9.93 -0.94 5.04
CA VAL A 118 8.60 -1.56 4.97
C VAL A 118 8.75 -3.07 4.99
N THR A 119 8.22 -3.71 6.04
CA THR A 119 8.36 -5.16 6.23
C THR A 119 7.43 -5.96 5.31
N SER A 120 7.84 -7.17 4.95
CA SER A 120 6.97 -8.12 4.24
C SER A 120 5.67 -8.39 5.00
N SER A 121 5.71 -8.45 6.34
CA SER A 121 4.50 -8.62 7.16
C SER A 121 3.51 -7.46 6.98
N THR A 122 4.00 -6.21 6.93
CA THR A 122 3.16 -5.04 6.64
C THR A 122 2.51 -5.17 5.27
N ILE A 123 3.27 -5.57 4.25
CA ILE A 123 2.77 -5.75 2.89
C ILE A 123 1.68 -6.84 2.88
N SER A 124 1.97 -8.03 3.43
CA SER A 124 1.01 -9.14 3.49
C SER A 124 -0.28 -8.74 4.21
N LYS A 125 -0.20 -8.04 5.35
CA LYS A 125 -1.38 -7.54 6.07
C LYS A 125 -2.20 -6.56 5.24
N CYS A 126 -1.56 -5.66 4.50
CA CYS A 126 -2.27 -4.74 3.61
C CYS A 126 -2.97 -5.47 2.45
N PHE A 127 -2.34 -6.51 1.90
CA PHE A 127 -2.97 -7.38 0.89
C PHE A 127 -4.16 -8.15 1.48
N GLY A 128 -4.02 -8.75 2.66
CA GLY A 128 -5.12 -9.44 3.36
C GLY A 128 -6.31 -8.52 3.65
N LYS A 129 -6.06 -7.28 4.10
CA LYS A 129 -7.11 -6.25 4.28
C LYS A 129 -7.86 -5.92 3.00
N CYS A 130 -7.23 -6.10 1.84
CA CYS A 130 -7.85 -5.91 0.53
C CYS A 130 -8.50 -7.17 -0.04
N GLY A 131 -8.60 -8.24 0.76
CA GLY A 131 -9.20 -9.51 0.35
C GLY A 131 -8.25 -10.44 -0.40
N PHE A 132 -6.95 -10.10 -0.50
CA PHE A 132 -5.93 -11.01 -1.02
C PHE A 132 -5.41 -11.89 0.11
N VAL A 133 -6.28 -12.77 0.61
CA VAL A 133 -5.95 -13.79 1.61
C VAL A 133 -5.54 -15.08 0.91
N ASP A 134 -4.60 -15.80 1.53
CA ASP A 134 -4.28 -17.16 1.12
C ASP A 134 -5.37 -18.08 1.68
N ALA A 135 -5.90 -19.00 0.87
CA ALA A 135 -7.02 -19.87 1.26
C ALA A 135 -6.70 -20.76 2.48
N SER A 136 -5.42 -20.85 2.87
CA SER A 136 -4.97 -21.56 4.06
C SER A 136 -5.05 -20.75 5.37
N GLN A 137 -5.53 -19.50 5.36
CA GLN A 137 -5.65 -18.64 6.55
C GLN A 137 -7.10 -18.31 6.94
N GLU A 138 -8.09 -18.90 6.28
CA GLU A 138 -9.52 -18.64 6.56
C GLU A 138 -9.98 -19.20 7.92
N GLU A 139 -9.27 -20.16 8.52
CA GLU A 139 -9.74 -20.83 9.75
C GLU A 139 -9.50 -20.04 11.05
N GLU A 140 -8.48 -19.17 11.15
CA GLU A 140 -8.17 -18.46 12.41
C GLU A 140 -8.93 -17.13 12.58
N ASP A 141 -9.18 -16.37 11.50
CA ASP A 141 -9.75 -15.01 11.60
C ASP A 141 -11.29 -15.01 11.67
N CYS A 142 -11.95 -16.06 11.18
CA CYS A 142 -13.42 -16.20 11.26
C CYS A 142 -13.89 -16.56 12.68
N ALA A 143 -13.05 -17.25 13.47
CA ALA A 143 -13.34 -17.59 14.86
C ALA A 143 -13.29 -16.35 15.79
N LEU A 144 -12.37 -15.42 15.52
CA LEU A 144 -12.20 -14.22 16.35
C LEU A 144 -13.30 -13.17 16.15
N GLY A 145 -13.92 -13.11 14.97
CA GLY A 145 -15.02 -12.17 14.68
C GLY A 145 -16.37 -12.59 15.26
N LEU A 146 -16.63 -13.89 15.39
CA LEU A 146 -17.90 -14.43 15.89
C LEU A 146 -17.95 -14.48 17.44
N GLU A 147 -16.83 -14.79 18.11
CA GLU A 147 -16.77 -14.72 19.59
C GLU A 147 -16.91 -13.29 20.11
N GLN A 148 -16.42 -12.28 19.36
CA GLN A 148 -16.58 -10.87 19.74
C GLN A 148 -18.00 -10.33 19.51
N LEU A 149 -18.77 -10.95 18.62
CA LEU A 149 -20.17 -10.60 18.35
C LEU A 149 -21.17 -11.36 19.22
N LEU A 150 -20.81 -12.52 19.76
CA LEU A 150 -21.66 -13.34 20.65
C LEU A 150 -21.22 -13.34 22.12
N GLY A 151 -20.11 -12.68 22.44
CA GLY A 151 -19.47 -12.67 23.76
C GLY A 151 -20.08 -11.73 24.81
N ASP A 152 -21.21 -11.07 24.54
CA ASP A 152 -21.93 -10.30 25.55
C ASP A 152 -23.42 -10.65 25.60
N THR A 153 -23.70 -11.87 26.04
CA THR A 153 -25.04 -12.28 26.49
C THR A 153 -25.21 -12.11 27.99
N SER A 154 -24.41 -11.24 28.62
CA SER A 154 -24.54 -10.87 30.04
C SER A 154 -25.36 -9.60 30.27
N TRP A 155 -26.35 -9.32 29.40
CA TRP A 155 -27.36 -8.31 29.71
C TRP A 155 -28.31 -8.81 30.81
N GLN A 156 -28.04 -8.40 32.06
CA GLN A 156 -29.04 -8.45 33.12
C GLN A 156 -29.96 -7.23 32.98
N ASP A 157 -31.23 -7.47 32.68
CA ASP A 157 -32.27 -6.44 32.60
C ASP A 157 -32.52 -5.82 34.00
N PRO A 158 -32.25 -4.53 34.22
CA PRO A 158 -32.41 -3.89 35.53
C PRO A 158 -33.86 -3.73 35.99
N TRP A 159 -34.86 -4.05 35.16
CA TRP A 159 -36.28 -3.79 35.46
C TRP A 159 -37.08 -5.01 35.92
N MET A 160 -36.47 -6.19 36.05
CA MET A 160 -37.14 -7.38 36.61
C MET A 160 -36.73 -7.69 38.06
N ARG A 161 -37.15 -6.82 39.00
CA ARG A 161 -37.34 -7.24 40.41
C ARG A 161 -38.67 -6.74 40.96
N THR A 162 -39.61 -7.66 41.06
CA THR A 162 -40.68 -7.72 42.07
C THR A 162 -40.65 -9.15 42.66
N PRO A 163 -41.18 -9.43 43.86
CA PRO A 163 -42.40 -8.88 44.44
C PRO A 163 -42.20 -7.61 45.25
#